data_AF-A0A942G4J1-F1
#
_entry.id   AF-A0A942G4J1-F1
#
_cell.length_a   1.000
_cell.length_b   1.000
_cell.length_c   1.000
_cell.angle_alpha   90.00
_cell.angle_beta   90.00
_cell.angle_gamma   90.00
#
_symmetry.space_group_name_H-M   'P 1'
#
loop_
_entity.id
_entity.type
_entity.pdbx_description
1 polymer ?
#
loop_
_entity_poly.entity_id
_entity_poly.type
_entity_poly.pdbx_seq_one_letter_code
_entity_poly.pdbx_strand_id
1 'polypeptide(L)'
;MRRATGMLVAAALIAGCGQAPGLEVTGADGRGSRPHGTADVAWEHLDQVEDVLPDRAAAAVFEDPDALAAAWERHGFDGDPPTIDFDVQVVLLVGQADDGCPDELTRLEVLGGALEVDWLPPPGGCIQPLIMRLHAVMVHRGVLGTGFDYGLDEPYAGDLLPVTIDLPPFDGTAPAPPEPPRAMSSTDLDAVFAGHAVVRCGPEHEVLDLAPADDGGADDDAVDGPTGPVAEIGEANDVLAAAGIDIARDVIPFMDRSTGGRLAYFVGESDAATIEQTLVDAFGDRAPGIRVAPWAPRAVAEAQDALMPLMGGERRPGAIVESTGGPGPVRLGMVDPTREALDAVAETVDADLVCVEPILSGVPG
;
A
#
# COMPACT_ATOMS: atom_id res chain seq x y z
N MET A 1 64.94 9.86 -42.92
CA MET A 1 64.86 8.38 -42.82
C MET A 1 63.43 7.95 -43.07
N ARG A 2 63.23 7.00 -44.01
CA ARG A 2 62.15 5.99 -44.19
C ARG A 2 60.69 6.38 -43.82
N ARG A 3 59.82 6.55 -44.84
CA ARG A 3 58.71 5.64 -45.31
C ARG A 3 57.61 5.42 -44.24
N ALA A 4 56.41 5.98 -44.38
CA ALA A 4 55.30 5.67 -45.32
C ALA A 4 54.52 4.39 -44.99
N THR A 5 53.18 4.47 -45.16
CA THR A 5 52.18 3.38 -45.27
C THR A 5 51.81 2.68 -43.95
N GLY A 6 50.57 2.43 -43.56
CA GLY A 6 49.25 2.59 -44.18
C GLY A 6 48.27 1.59 -43.56
N MET A 7 46.98 1.85 -43.80
CA MET A 7 45.88 0.88 -43.93
C MET A 7 45.22 0.24 -42.69
N LEU A 8 43.88 0.36 -42.73
CA LEU A 8 42.80 -0.32 -42.00
C LEU A 8 43.06 -1.76 -41.57
N VAL A 9 42.39 -2.19 -40.49
CA VAL A 9 41.33 -3.24 -40.50
C VAL A 9 40.66 -3.30 -39.13
N ALA A 10 39.33 -3.42 -39.13
CA ALA A 10 38.46 -3.67 -37.97
C ALA A 10 38.56 -5.14 -37.50
N ALA A 11 38.39 -5.36 -36.19
CA ALA A 11 37.99 -6.66 -35.65
C ALA A 11 37.24 -6.49 -34.32
N ALA A 12 35.99 -6.94 -34.31
CA ALA A 12 35.22 -7.27 -33.12
C ALA A 12 35.64 -8.64 -32.57
N LEU A 13 35.50 -8.82 -31.24
CA LEU A 13 35.30 -10.06 -30.44
C LEU A 13 35.76 -9.75 -29.00
N ILE A 14 34.84 -9.52 -28.05
CA ILE A 14 34.22 -10.51 -27.14
C ILE A 14 35.25 -11.27 -26.29
N ALA A 15 35.34 -10.86 -25.01
CA ALA A 15 35.63 -11.62 -23.79
C ALA A 15 35.88 -10.57 -22.68
N GLY A 16 35.27 -10.54 -21.51
CA GLY A 16 34.55 -11.57 -20.76
C GLY A 16 34.88 -11.32 -19.29
N CYS A 17 33.97 -10.64 -18.58
CA CYS A 17 33.88 -10.59 -17.11
C CYS A 17 32.37 -10.56 -16.88
N GLY A 18 31.67 -11.63 -16.54
CA GLY A 18 31.94 -12.60 -15.49
C GLY A 18 30.62 -12.70 -14.73
N GLN A 19 29.71 -13.55 -15.22
CA GLN A 19 28.43 -13.82 -14.58
C GLN A 19 28.63 -14.25 -13.12
N ALA A 20 27.96 -13.56 -12.20
CA ALA A 20 27.60 -14.11 -10.90
C ALA A 20 26.49 -15.17 -11.12
N PRO A 21 26.50 -16.29 -10.37
CA PRO A 21 25.56 -17.38 -10.54
C PRO A 21 24.12 -16.93 -10.23
N GLY A 22 23.18 -17.44 -11.03
CA GLY A 22 21.78 -17.09 -11.01
C GLY A 22 21.12 -17.35 -9.66
N LEU A 23 20.51 -16.30 -9.12
CA LEU A 23 19.34 -16.42 -8.26
C LEU A 23 18.14 -16.43 -9.21
N GLU A 24 17.61 -17.61 -9.53
CA GLU A 24 16.25 -17.72 -10.06
C GLU A 24 15.30 -17.36 -8.91
N VAL A 25 14.78 -16.14 -8.95
CA VAL A 25 13.55 -15.80 -8.22
C VAL A 25 12.40 -16.26 -9.12
N THR A 26 12.04 -17.54 -9.03
CA THR A 26 10.72 -18.01 -9.47
C THR A 26 9.70 -17.53 -8.46
N GLY A 27 9.13 -16.36 -8.72
CA GLY A 27 8.18 -15.69 -7.83
C GLY A 27 7.49 -14.53 -8.53
N ALA A 28 6.90 -14.78 -9.69
CA ALA A 28 5.95 -13.88 -10.34
C ALA A 28 4.91 -14.72 -11.10
N ASP A 29 4.41 -15.77 -10.46
CA ASP A 29 3.27 -16.51 -10.98
C ASP A 29 2.01 -15.76 -10.57
N GLY A 30 1.26 -15.25 -11.56
CA GLY A 30 -0.18 -15.05 -11.40
C GLY A 30 -0.76 -13.65 -11.50
N ARG A 31 -0.12 -12.66 -12.13
CA ARG A 31 -0.89 -11.52 -12.70
C ARG A 31 -1.36 -11.93 -14.08
N GLY A 32 -2.46 -12.69 -14.11
CA GLY A 32 -3.15 -12.93 -15.37
C GLY A 32 -3.60 -11.58 -15.91
N SER A 33 -2.95 -11.09 -16.97
CA SER A 33 -3.54 -10.08 -17.84
C SER A 33 -4.93 -10.58 -18.19
N ARG A 34 -5.96 -9.99 -17.59
CA ARG A 34 -7.31 -10.19 -18.10
C ARG A 34 -7.25 -9.77 -19.57
N PRO A 35 -7.83 -10.54 -20.50
CA PRO A 35 -7.96 -10.05 -21.86
C PRO A 35 -8.83 -8.78 -21.81
N HIS A 36 -8.21 -7.60 -21.86
CA HIS A 36 -8.86 -6.33 -22.15
C HIS A 36 -9.49 -6.49 -23.53
N GLY A 37 -10.82 -6.61 -23.60
CA GLY A 37 -11.42 -7.22 -24.78
C GLY A 37 -12.92 -7.32 -24.82
N THR A 38 -13.66 -6.49 -24.08
CA THR A 38 -15.08 -6.30 -24.36
C THR A 38 -15.33 -4.84 -24.66
N ALA A 39 -15.69 -4.53 -25.90
CA ALA A 39 -16.15 -3.23 -26.39
C ALA A 39 -17.46 -2.73 -25.73
N ASP A 40 -17.76 -3.23 -24.52
CA ASP A 40 -19.04 -3.10 -23.83
C ASP A 40 -19.05 -1.96 -22.80
N VAL A 41 -17.92 -1.28 -22.58
CA VAL A 41 -17.78 -0.16 -21.64
C VAL A 41 -17.22 1.09 -22.31
N ALA A 42 -17.66 2.26 -21.84
CA ALA A 42 -17.28 3.55 -22.38
C ALA A 42 -15.78 3.86 -22.18
N TRP A 43 -15.21 3.37 -21.08
CA TRP A 43 -13.81 3.52 -20.74
C TRP A 43 -13.37 2.45 -19.73
N GLU A 44 -12.06 2.24 -19.64
CA GLU A 44 -11.40 1.33 -18.70
C GLU A 44 -10.04 1.94 -18.31
N HIS A 45 -9.75 2.01 -17.00
CA HIS A 45 -8.41 2.37 -16.53
C HIS A 45 -7.46 1.20 -16.79
N LEU A 46 -6.35 1.47 -17.47
CA LEU A 46 -5.39 0.46 -17.90
C LEU A 46 -4.22 0.36 -16.93
N ASP A 47 -3.62 1.49 -16.60
CA ASP A 47 -2.41 1.57 -15.77
C ASP A 47 -2.16 3.02 -15.28
N GLN A 48 -1.22 3.20 -14.35
CA GLN A 48 -0.80 4.50 -13.83
C GLN A 48 0.69 4.51 -13.45
N VAL A 49 1.34 5.66 -13.58
CA VAL A 49 2.74 5.85 -13.16
C VAL A 49 2.95 7.21 -12.50
N GLU A 50 4.00 7.30 -11.68
CA GLU A 50 4.52 8.58 -11.15
C GLU A 50 5.36 9.27 -12.23
N ASP A 51 4.70 9.94 -13.16
CA ASP A 51 5.34 10.66 -14.26
C ASP A 51 4.47 11.83 -14.75
N VAL A 52 5.01 12.62 -15.68
CA VAL A 52 4.30 13.68 -16.38
C VAL A 52 4.49 13.56 -17.88
N LEU A 53 3.53 14.07 -18.65
CA LEU A 53 3.72 14.17 -20.10
C LEU A 53 4.86 15.16 -20.45
N PRO A 54 5.49 14.99 -21.63
CA PRO A 54 6.42 15.99 -22.15
C PRO A 54 5.80 17.38 -22.13
N ASP A 55 6.62 18.38 -21.82
CA ASP A 55 6.22 19.79 -21.67
C ASP A 55 5.15 20.04 -20.58
N ARG A 56 4.88 19.07 -19.71
CA ARG A 56 3.83 19.12 -18.67
C ARG A 56 2.43 19.29 -19.26
N ALA A 57 2.16 18.74 -20.43
CA ALA A 57 0.81 18.70 -20.98
C ALA A 57 -0.16 17.98 -20.03
N ALA A 58 -1.40 18.46 -19.92
CA ALA A 58 -2.41 17.85 -19.05
C ALA A 58 -2.93 16.50 -19.58
N ALA A 59 -2.96 16.31 -20.91
CA ALA A 59 -3.38 15.05 -21.52
C ALA A 59 -2.73 14.80 -22.89
N ALA A 60 -2.76 13.55 -23.35
CA ALA A 60 -2.39 13.12 -24.70
C ALA A 60 -3.26 11.96 -25.16
N VAL A 61 -3.51 11.84 -26.47
CA VAL A 61 -4.29 10.72 -27.06
C VAL A 61 -3.45 9.94 -28.06
N PHE A 62 -3.60 8.62 -28.03
CA PHE A 62 -2.93 7.67 -28.91
C PHE A 62 -3.99 6.92 -29.72
N GLU A 63 -3.86 6.96 -31.05
CA GLU A 63 -4.79 6.38 -32.02
C GLU A 63 -4.16 5.22 -32.83
N ASP A 64 -2.93 4.83 -32.52
CA ASP A 64 -2.26 3.72 -33.19
C ASP A 64 -1.33 2.93 -32.24
N PRO A 65 -1.09 1.63 -32.55
CA PRO A 65 -0.29 0.76 -31.69
C PRO A 65 1.16 1.18 -31.50
N ASP A 66 1.81 1.73 -32.53
CA ASP A 66 3.23 2.07 -32.47
C ASP A 66 3.46 3.29 -31.56
N ALA A 67 2.58 4.29 -31.64
CA ALA A 67 2.59 5.45 -30.77
C ALA A 67 2.28 5.06 -29.31
N LEU A 68 1.31 4.17 -29.08
CA LEU A 68 1.00 3.66 -27.75
C LEU A 68 2.19 2.91 -27.16
N ALA A 69 2.81 1.98 -27.89
CA ALA A 69 3.96 1.22 -27.41
C ALA A 69 5.15 2.13 -27.05
N ALA A 70 5.42 3.14 -27.88
CA ALA A 70 6.47 4.12 -27.60
C ALA A 70 6.18 5.00 -26.37
N ALA A 71 4.89 5.28 -26.08
CA ALA A 71 4.49 5.99 -24.88
C ALA A 71 4.58 5.08 -23.64
N TRP A 72 4.14 3.82 -23.75
CA TRP A 72 4.20 2.81 -22.69
C TRP A 72 5.63 2.64 -22.17
N GLU A 73 6.57 2.44 -23.08
CA GLU A 73 8.01 2.33 -22.76
C GLU A 73 8.57 3.65 -22.20
N ARG A 74 8.23 4.80 -22.79
CA ARG A 74 8.76 6.11 -22.37
C ARG A 74 8.40 6.44 -20.93
N HIS A 75 7.14 6.22 -20.56
CA HIS A 75 6.61 6.56 -19.25
C HIS A 75 6.83 5.45 -18.21
N GLY A 76 7.29 4.28 -18.65
CA GLY A 76 7.60 3.17 -17.76
C GLY A 76 6.37 2.51 -17.16
N PHE A 77 5.28 2.43 -17.91
CA PHE A 77 4.10 1.64 -17.53
C PHE A 77 4.46 0.16 -17.41
N ASP A 78 3.75 -0.55 -16.54
CA ASP A 78 4.10 -1.94 -16.21
C ASP A 78 3.68 -2.89 -17.35
N GLY A 79 4.59 -3.80 -17.71
CA GLY A 79 4.34 -4.84 -18.70
C GLY A 79 4.26 -4.35 -20.16
N ASP A 80 3.66 -5.18 -21.00
CA ASP A 80 3.42 -4.86 -22.41
C ASP A 80 2.14 -4.02 -22.56
N PRO A 81 2.07 -3.06 -23.51
CA PRO A 81 0.86 -2.30 -23.76
C PRO A 81 -0.32 -3.21 -24.12
N PRO A 82 -1.54 -2.91 -23.65
CA PRO A 82 -2.71 -3.73 -23.94
C PRO A 82 -3.07 -3.69 -25.43
N THR A 83 -3.76 -4.72 -25.90
CA THR A 83 -4.30 -4.75 -27.27
C THR A 83 -5.57 -3.91 -27.33
N ILE A 84 -5.58 -2.88 -28.18
CA ILE A 84 -6.69 -1.93 -28.33
C ILE A 84 -7.26 -2.01 -29.76
N ASP A 85 -8.58 -1.95 -29.88
CA ASP A 85 -9.25 -1.80 -31.18
C ASP A 85 -9.36 -0.31 -31.56
N PHE A 86 -8.32 0.23 -32.20
CA PHE A 86 -8.23 1.66 -32.51
C PHE A 86 -9.27 2.17 -33.52
N ASP A 87 -10.02 1.29 -34.18
CA ASP A 87 -11.16 1.68 -35.03
C ASP A 87 -12.32 2.25 -34.20
N VAL A 88 -12.45 1.83 -32.93
CA VAL A 88 -13.55 2.22 -32.02
C VAL A 88 -13.06 2.82 -30.71
N GLN A 89 -11.79 2.62 -30.35
CA GLN A 89 -11.18 3.05 -29.09
C GLN A 89 -9.94 3.90 -29.35
N VAL A 90 -9.52 4.61 -28.30
CA VAL A 90 -8.24 5.31 -28.21
C VAL A 90 -7.68 5.09 -26.81
N VAL A 91 -6.38 5.36 -26.63
CA VAL A 91 -5.81 5.47 -25.28
C VAL A 91 -5.57 6.93 -24.96
N LEU A 92 -6.17 7.38 -23.87
CA LEU A 92 -5.99 8.70 -23.30
C LEU A 92 -5.01 8.60 -22.13
N LEU A 93 -3.91 9.36 -22.20
CA LEU A 93 -3.07 9.62 -21.04
C LEU A 93 -3.55 10.92 -20.39
N VAL A 94 -3.91 10.85 -19.11
CA VAL A 94 -4.42 11.99 -18.33
C VAL A 94 -3.51 12.21 -17.14
N GLY A 95 -3.00 13.44 -17.01
CA GLY A 95 -2.32 13.86 -15.80
C GLY A 95 -3.30 14.16 -14.69
N GLN A 96 -3.00 13.65 -13.51
CA GLN A 96 -3.68 13.92 -12.26
C GLN A 96 -2.76 14.74 -11.35
N ALA A 97 -3.32 15.75 -10.71
CA ALA A 97 -2.60 16.67 -9.84
C ALA A 97 -1.91 15.98 -8.65
N ASP A 98 -0.97 16.73 -8.06
CA ASP A 98 -0.10 16.38 -6.94
C ASP A 98 -0.86 16.31 -5.59
N ASP A 99 -2.05 15.72 -5.60
CA ASP A 99 -2.88 15.33 -4.46
C ASP A 99 -3.68 14.03 -4.64
N GLY A 100 -3.62 13.44 -5.84
CA GLY A 100 -4.21 12.14 -6.15
C GLY A 100 -3.40 11.00 -5.54
N CYS A 101 -4.02 10.22 -4.67
CA CYS A 101 -3.48 8.93 -4.29
C CYS A 101 -3.75 7.92 -5.44
N PRO A 102 -3.47 6.62 -5.30
CA PRO A 102 -3.98 5.67 -6.28
C PRO A 102 -5.50 5.77 -6.31
N ASP A 103 -6.00 6.34 -7.39
CA ASP A 103 -7.38 6.80 -7.49
C ASP A 103 -8.17 5.93 -8.46
N GLU A 104 -9.42 5.68 -8.12
CA GLU A 104 -10.32 4.97 -9.02
C GLU A 104 -11.04 5.98 -9.89
N LEU A 105 -10.88 5.86 -11.22
CA LEU A 105 -11.63 6.66 -12.18
C LEU A 105 -13.12 6.35 -12.00
N THR A 106 -13.94 7.36 -11.71
CA THR A 106 -15.39 7.18 -11.51
C THR A 106 -16.23 7.84 -12.59
N ARG A 107 -15.66 8.83 -13.29
CA ARG A 107 -16.32 9.51 -14.39
C ARG A 107 -15.30 10.00 -15.40
N LEU A 108 -15.66 9.85 -16.67
CA LEU A 108 -14.95 10.41 -17.80
C LEU A 108 -15.98 10.73 -18.88
N GLU A 109 -16.20 12.02 -19.15
CA GLU A 109 -17.14 12.46 -20.18
C GLU A 109 -16.82 13.87 -20.70
N VAL A 110 -17.28 14.19 -21.91
CA VAL A 110 -17.12 15.52 -22.49
C VAL A 110 -18.39 16.35 -22.27
N LEU A 111 -18.29 17.42 -21.48
CA LEU A 111 -19.38 18.36 -21.21
C LEU A 111 -19.03 19.75 -21.73
N GLY A 112 -19.88 20.30 -22.61
CA GLY A 112 -19.67 21.65 -23.13
C GLY A 112 -18.36 21.85 -23.92
N GLY A 113 -17.71 20.76 -24.35
CA GLY A 113 -16.42 20.78 -25.02
C GLY A 113 -15.20 20.55 -24.13
N ALA A 114 -15.38 20.48 -22.80
CA ALA A 114 -14.32 20.13 -21.86
C ALA A 114 -14.44 18.65 -21.44
N LEU A 115 -13.32 17.96 -21.30
CA LEU A 115 -13.25 16.64 -20.68
C LEU A 115 -13.29 16.78 -19.17
N GLU A 116 -14.31 16.21 -18.56
CA GLU A 116 -14.47 16.12 -17.12
C GLU A 116 -14.00 14.74 -16.67
N VAL A 117 -13.14 14.72 -15.65
CA VAL A 117 -12.54 13.49 -15.10
C VAL A 117 -12.71 13.53 -13.58
N ASP A 118 -13.51 12.61 -13.03
CA ASP A 118 -13.71 12.50 -11.59
C ASP A 118 -13.00 11.26 -11.05
N TRP A 119 -12.17 11.49 -10.02
CA TRP A 119 -11.39 10.47 -9.32
C TRP A 119 -11.96 10.25 -7.91
N LEU A 120 -12.14 9.00 -7.51
CA LEU A 120 -12.48 8.65 -6.14
C LEU A 120 -11.17 8.40 -5.37
N PRO A 121 -10.89 9.19 -4.30
CA PRO A 121 -9.71 8.96 -3.49
C PRO A 121 -9.82 7.61 -2.77
N PRO A 122 -8.68 6.96 -2.48
CA PRO A 122 -8.69 5.68 -1.82
C PRO A 122 -9.23 5.79 -0.38
N PRO A 123 -9.74 4.67 0.16
CA PRO A 123 -10.15 4.58 1.56
C PRO A 123 -9.08 5.11 2.53
N GLY A 124 -9.49 5.89 3.54
CA GLY A 124 -8.60 6.48 4.54
C GLY A 124 -7.95 7.80 4.13
N GLY A 125 -8.25 8.31 2.93
CA GLY A 125 -7.69 9.56 2.43
C GLY A 125 -6.21 9.44 2.08
N CYS A 126 -5.60 10.58 1.79
CA CYS A 126 -4.24 10.66 1.28
C CYS A 126 -3.17 10.82 2.36
N ILE A 127 -2.13 9.99 2.27
CA ILE A 127 -0.91 10.10 3.08
C ILE A 127 0.19 10.67 2.18
N GLN A 128 0.83 11.74 2.63
CA GLN A 128 1.95 12.41 1.97
C GLN A 128 3.17 11.46 1.80
N PRO A 129 4.02 11.64 0.78
CA PRO A 129 3.99 12.73 -0.20
C PRO A 129 2.96 12.49 -1.29
N LEU A 130 2.23 13.54 -1.62
CA LEU A 130 1.43 13.56 -2.83
C LEU A 130 2.40 13.68 -4.02
N ILE A 131 2.15 12.92 -5.08
CA ILE A 131 3.00 12.87 -6.29
C ILE A 131 2.06 12.92 -7.49
N MET A 132 2.35 13.79 -8.45
CA MET A 132 1.63 13.85 -9.73
C MET A 132 1.65 12.50 -10.45
N ARG A 133 0.49 12.10 -10.98
CA ARG A 133 0.32 10.79 -11.63
C ARG A 133 -0.10 10.95 -13.08
N LEU A 134 0.32 9.99 -13.89
CA LEU A 134 -0.13 9.86 -15.28
C LEU A 134 -0.92 8.57 -15.42
N HIS A 135 -2.19 8.68 -15.83
CA HIS A 135 -3.11 7.56 -15.95
C HIS A 135 -3.31 7.21 -17.42
N ALA A 136 -3.17 5.92 -17.76
CA ALA A 136 -3.55 5.39 -19.05
C ALA A 136 -4.99 4.87 -18.99
N VAL A 137 -5.86 5.42 -19.84
CA VAL A 137 -7.28 5.09 -19.89
C VAL A 137 -7.64 4.71 -21.33
N MET A 138 -8.16 3.50 -21.52
CA MET A 138 -8.82 3.14 -22.77
C MET A 138 -10.17 3.84 -22.81
N VAL A 139 -10.47 4.55 -23.89
CA VAL A 139 -11.74 5.27 -24.05
C VAL A 139 -12.35 4.95 -25.39
N HIS A 140 -13.64 4.65 -25.41
CA HIS A 140 -14.40 4.48 -26.64
C HIS A 140 -14.57 5.85 -27.34
N ARG A 141 -14.27 5.93 -28.64
CA ARG A 141 -14.30 7.18 -29.43
C ARG A 141 -15.62 7.95 -29.31
N GLY A 142 -16.74 7.23 -29.21
CA GLY A 142 -18.07 7.83 -29.01
C GLY A 142 -18.25 8.66 -27.73
N VAL A 143 -17.35 8.53 -26.75
CA VAL A 143 -17.34 9.34 -25.50
C VAL A 143 -16.71 10.72 -25.73
N LEU A 144 -15.63 10.76 -26.52
CA LEU A 144 -14.78 11.95 -26.69
C LEU A 144 -15.26 12.88 -27.82
N GLY A 145 -16.16 12.41 -28.68
CA GLY A 145 -16.66 13.18 -29.81
C GLY A 145 -15.58 13.50 -30.85
N THR A 146 -15.56 14.73 -31.37
CA THR A 146 -14.56 15.20 -32.36
C THR A 146 -13.36 15.90 -31.71
N GLY A 147 -13.32 15.97 -30.40
CA GLY A 147 -12.29 16.70 -29.66
C GLY A 147 -12.82 17.34 -28.38
N PHE A 148 -11.89 17.74 -27.52
CA PHE A 148 -12.15 18.29 -26.21
C PHE A 148 -10.98 19.14 -25.71
N ASP A 149 -11.27 20.04 -24.77
CA ASP A 149 -10.28 20.71 -23.95
C ASP A 149 -10.07 19.93 -22.64
N TYR A 150 -8.85 19.88 -22.12
CA TYR A 150 -8.56 19.31 -20.81
C TYR A 150 -7.48 20.12 -20.08
N GLY A 151 -7.67 20.33 -18.79
CA GLY A 151 -6.74 20.99 -17.89
C GLY A 151 -7.13 20.71 -16.45
N LEU A 152 -6.21 20.99 -15.53
CA LEU A 152 -6.49 20.88 -14.10
C LEU A 152 -7.18 22.14 -13.58
N ASP A 153 -8.12 21.98 -12.67
CA ASP A 153 -8.77 23.08 -11.97
C ASP A 153 -7.86 23.66 -10.87
N GLU A 154 -8.21 24.85 -10.37
CA GLU A 154 -7.58 25.43 -9.18
C GLU A 154 -7.71 24.50 -7.96
N PRO A 155 -6.66 24.33 -7.14
CA PRO A 155 -5.40 25.08 -7.13
C PRO A 155 -4.30 24.57 -8.08
N TYR A 156 -4.59 23.54 -8.88
CA TYR A 156 -3.61 22.79 -9.67
C TYR A 156 -3.47 23.23 -11.13
N ALA A 157 -4.21 24.27 -11.55
CA ALA A 157 -4.15 24.81 -12.90
C ALA A 157 -2.75 25.25 -13.36
N GLY A 158 -1.81 25.47 -12.43
CA GLY A 158 -0.42 25.81 -12.70
C GLY A 158 0.52 24.60 -12.87
N ASP A 159 0.06 23.40 -12.56
CA ASP A 159 0.90 22.21 -12.48
C ASP A 159 1.06 21.52 -13.84
N LEU A 160 -0.04 21.46 -14.59
CA LEU A 160 -0.09 20.95 -15.96
C LEU A 160 -0.65 22.01 -16.91
N LEU A 161 -0.07 22.08 -18.12
CA LEU A 161 -0.51 22.95 -19.19
C LEU A 161 -1.81 22.41 -19.80
N PRO A 162 -2.89 23.22 -19.85
CA PRO A 162 -4.11 22.84 -20.55
C PRO A 162 -3.84 22.50 -22.02
N VAL A 163 -4.60 21.54 -22.55
CA VAL A 163 -4.50 21.08 -23.93
C VAL A 163 -5.86 21.11 -24.61
N THR A 164 -5.84 21.32 -25.92
CA THR A 164 -6.98 21.07 -26.82
C THR A 164 -6.62 19.87 -27.69
N ILE A 165 -7.46 18.85 -27.68
CA ILE A 165 -7.28 17.61 -28.43
C ILE A 165 -8.35 17.53 -29.52
N ASP A 166 -7.92 17.43 -30.77
CA ASP A 166 -8.79 17.20 -31.93
C ASP A 166 -8.78 15.72 -32.29
N LEU A 167 -9.96 15.14 -32.55
CA LEU A 167 -10.12 13.74 -32.94
C LEU A 167 -10.89 13.61 -34.27
N PRO A 168 -10.58 12.58 -35.08
CA PRO A 168 -11.41 12.23 -36.22
C PRO A 168 -12.86 11.96 -35.80
N PRO A 169 -13.86 12.36 -36.60
CA PRO A 169 -15.25 12.08 -36.29
C PRO A 169 -15.52 10.57 -36.22
N PHE A 170 -16.39 10.18 -35.30
CA PHE A 170 -16.81 8.80 -35.09
C PHE A 170 -18.35 8.72 -35.12
N ASP A 171 -18.89 7.89 -36.01
CA ASP A 171 -20.33 7.78 -36.26
C ASP A 171 -21.04 6.73 -35.36
N GLY A 172 -20.30 6.05 -34.48
CA GLY A 172 -20.86 5.05 -33.56
C GLY A 172 -21.43 5.66 -32.28
N THR A 173 -22.25 4.89 -31.58
CA THR A 173 -22.78 5.27 -30.26
C THR A 173 -21.84 4.79 -29.16
N ALA A 174 -21.57 5.64 -28.16
CA ALA A 174 -20.80 5.22 -27.00
C ALA A 174 -21.55 4.14 -26.20
N PRO A 175 -20.88 3.07 -25.75
CA PRO A 175 -21.45 2.15 -24.77
C PRO A 175 -21.67 2.87 -23.42
N ALA A 176 -22.31 2.18 -22.47
CA ALA A 176 -22.51 2.72 -21.13
C ALA A 176 -21.17 2.88 -20.40
N PRO A 177 -21.01 3.90 -19.53
CA PRO A 177 -19.86 3.96 -18.63
C PRO A 177 -19.83 2.70 -17.74
N PRO A 178 -18.64 2.26 -17.29
CA PRO A 178 -18.55 1.20 -16.30
C PRO A 178 -19.35 1.58 -15.06
N GLU A 179 -19.91 0.58 -14.37
CA GLU A 179 -20.53 0.85 -13.07
C GLU A 179 -19.45 1.40 -12.13
N PRO A 180 -19.71 2.53 -11.44
CA PRO A 180 -18.76 3.02 -10.45
C PRO A 180 -18.53 1.94 -9.38
N PRO A 181 -17.33 1.90 -8.79
CA PRO A 181 -17.06 1.05 -7.63
C PRO A 181 -18.17 1.23 -6.61
N ARG A 182 -18.79 0.12 -6.22
CA ARG A 182 -19.75 0.13 -5.13
C ARG A 182 -18.96 0.04 -3.84
N ALA A 183 -19.09 1.06 -3.01
CA ALA A 183 -18.63 1.01 -1.63
C ALA A 183 -19.14 -0.29 -0.99
N MET A 184 -18.25 -1.04 -0.36
CA MET A 184 -18.62 -2.28 0.31
C MET A 184 -19.62 -1.95 1.43
N SER A 185 -20.82 -2.51 1.37
CA SER A 185 -21.80 -2.31 2.43
C SER A 185 -21.40 -3.11 3.68
N SER A 186 -21.95 -2.74 4.84
CA SER A 186 -21.76 -3.56 6.05
C SER A 186 -22.25 -5.00 5.88
N THR A 187 -23.26 -5.22 5.04
CA THR A 187 -23.78 -6.56 4.72
C THR A 187 -22.83 -7.34 3.83
N ASP A 188 -22.20 -6.69 2.85
CA ASP A 188 -21.19 -7.33 1.99
C ASP A 188 -19.96 -7.70 2.81
N LEU A 189 -19.53 -6.79 3.68
CA LEU A 189 -18.46 -7.03 4.64
C LEU A 189 -18.80 -8.22 5.56
N ASP A 190 -19.97 -8.24 6.18
CA ASP A 190 -20.41 -9.36 7.01
C ASP A 190 -20.38 -10.70 6.22
N ALA A 191 -20.76 -10.69 4.95
CA ALA A 191 -20.76 -11.87 4.09
C ALA A 191 -19.34 -12.38 3.76
N VAL A 192 -18.35 -11.49 3.63
CA VAL A 192 -16.94 -11.85 3.47
C VAL A 192 -16.44 -12.62 4.69
N PHE A 193 -16.73 -12.13 5.89
CA PHE A 193 -16.29 -12.74 7.15
C PHE A 193 -17.17 -13.94 7.59
N ALA A 194 -18.37 -14.08 7.05
CA ALA A 194 -19.31 -15.14 7.47
C ALA A 194 -18.71 -16.55 7.32
N GLY A 195 -18.48 -17.22 8.46
CA GLY A 195 -17.92 -18.57 8.50
C GLY A 195 -16.43 -18.65 8.14
N HIS A 196 -15.72 -17.52 8.08
CA HIS A 196 -14.28 -17.48 7.91
C HIS A 196 -13.55 -17.59 9.27
N ALA A 197 -12.32 -18.09 9.27
CA ALA A 197 -11.52 -18.25 10.49
C ALA A 197 -10.96 -16.92 11.02
N VAL A 198 -10.42 -16.09 10.14
CA VAL A 198 -10.03 -14.70 10.46
C VAL A 198 -11.28 -13.86 10.71
N VAL A 199 -11.29 -13.13 11.82
CA VAL A 199 -12.42 -12.33 12.28
C VAL A 199 -12.16 -10.83 12.11
N ARG A 200 -13.23 -10.03 12.24
CA ARG A 200 -13.09 -8.58 12.38
C ARG A 200 -12.56 -8.22 13.77
N CYS A 201 -11.71 -7.20 13.84
CA CYS A 201 -11.35 -6.61 15.12
C CYS A 201 -12.61 -6.07 15.82
N GLY A 202 -12.63 -6.22 17.14
CA GLY A 202 -13.76 -5.93 18.01
C GLY A 202 -13.26 -5.49 19.39
N PRO A 203 -14.13 -5.01 20.28
CA PRO A 203 -13.72 -4.50 21.60
C PRO A 203 -12.94 -5.50 22.46
N GLU A 204 -13.16 -6.80 22.27
CA GLU A 204 -12.41 -7.88 22.92
C GLU A 204 -10.96 -7.99 22.44
N HIS A 205 -10.66 -7.45 21.26
CA HIS A 205 -9.33 -7.37 20.67
C HIS A 205 -8.63 -6.04 21.00
N GLU A 206 -9.38 -5.05 21.50
CA GLU A 206 -8.81 -3.81 22.05
C GLU A 206 -8.27 -4.09 23.45
N VAL A 207 -6.95 -4.20 23.56
CA VAL A 207 -6.32 -4.07 24.87
C VAL A 207 -6.25 -2.58 25.19
N LEU A 208 -7.24 -2.12 25.98
CA LEU A 208 -7.42 -0.82 26.64
C LEU A 208 -6.34 0.24 26.36
N ASP A 209 -6.75 1.48 26.08
CA ASP A 209 -5.94 2.73 26.03
C ASP A 209 -4.76 2.77 27.02
N LEU A 210 -3.69 2.06 26.68
CA LEU A 210 -2.46 1.98 27.41
C LEU A 210 -1.47 2.71 26.54
N ALA A 211 -1.17 3.94 26.93
CA ALA A 211 -0.09 4.67 26.30
C ALA A 211 1.15 3.77 26.38
N PRO A 212 1.83 3.47 25.25
CA PRO A 212 3.14 2.85 25.32
C PRO A 212 3.98 3.64 26.31
N ALA A 213 4.86 2.95 27.03
CA ALA A 213 5.82 3.65 27.86
C ALA A 213 6.73 4.44 26.91
N ASP A 214 6.39 5.71 26.69
CA ASP A 214 7.06 6.62 25.77
C ASP A 214 8.56 6.59 26.08
N ASP A 215 9.36 6.09 25.15
CA ASP A 215 10.82 6.09 25.20
C ASP A 215 11.30 7.50 24.84
N GLY A 216 10.78 8.49 25.59
CA GLY A 216 10.80 9.91 25.27
C GLY A 216 11.96 10.29 24.36
N GLY A 217 11.62 10.61 23.10
CA GLY A 217 12.53 11.27 22.18
C GLY A 217 13.18 12.43 22.91
N ALA A 218 14.50 12.35 23.04
CA ALA A 218 15.29 13.31 23.79
C ALA A 218 15.20 14.70 23.13
N ASP A 219 14.21 15.49 23.54
CA ASP A 219 14.34 16.94 23.50
C ASP A 219 15.29 17.32 24.63
N ASP A 220 16.43 17.82 24.19
CA ASP A 220 17.73 17.97 24.84
C ASP A 220 17.77 19.12 25.88
N ASP A 221 16.74 19.24 26.73
CA ASP A 221 16.66 20.25 27.78
C ASP A 221 16.93 19.64 29.18
N ALA A 222 18.22 19.61 29.49
CA ALA A 222 18.88 19.47 30.79
C ALA A 222 17.98 19.47 32.05
N VAL A 223 17.72 18.27 32.59
CA VAL A 223 17.38 18.06 34.01
C VAL A 223 18.18 16.85 34.54
N ASP A 224 18.73 17.02 35.74
CA ASP A 224 19.57 16.06 36.47
C ASP A 224 19.06 14.60 36.47
N GLY A 225 19.71 13.71 35.72
CA GLY A 225 19.70 12.23 35.86
C GLY A 225 18.37 11.51 35.62
N PRO A 226 18.36 10.30 35.03
CA PRO A 226 17.11 9.59 34.78
C PRO A 226 16.65 8.92 36.08
N THR A 227 15.93 9.67 36.92
CA THR A 227 15.26 9.16 38.13
C THR A 227 13.76 8.92 37.88
N GLY A 228 13.38 8.78 36.60
CA GLY A 228 12.01 8.56 36.16
C GLY A 228 11.74 7.15 35.61
N PRO A 229 10.48 6.87 35.20
CA PRO A 229 10.02 5.56 34.74
C PRO A 229 10.88 4.92 33.63
N VAL A 230 11.53 5.72 32.79
CA VAL A 230 12.40 5.27 31.70
C VAL A 230 13.66 4.55 32.21
N ALA A 231 14.26 5.00 33.32
CA ALA A 231 15.40 4.29 33.91
C ALA A 231 14.99 2.94 34.52
N GLU A 232 13.79 2.88 35.11
CA GLU A 232 13.24 1.64 35.66
C GLU A 232 12.95 0.61 34.56
N ILE A 233 12.53 1.06 33.37
CA ILE A 233 12.36 0.20 32.18
C ILE A 233 13.70 -0.37 31.72
N GLY A 234 14.73 0.48 31.60
CA GLY A 234 16.06 0.03 31.19
C GLY A 234 16.64 -1.04 32.12
N GLU A 235 16.60 -0.79 33.44
CA GLU A 235 17.12 -1.73 34.45
C GLU A 235 16.34 -3.06 34.44
N ALA A 236 15.00 -3.01 34.35
CA ALA A 236 14.18 -4.22 34.31
C ALA A 236 14.40 -5.02 33.01
N ASN A 237 14.53 -4.35 31.87
CA ASN A 237 14.83 -4.99 30.60
C ASN A 237 16.21 -5.66 30.60
N ASP A 238 17.22 -5.04 31.20
CA ASP A 238 18.56 -5.63 31.34
C ASP A 238 18.53 -6.91 32.18
N VAL A 239 17.76 -6.92 33.29
CA VAL A 239 17.57 -8.10 34.14
C VAL A 239 16.92 -9.25 33.35
N LEU A 240 15.83 -8.94 32.64
CA LEU A 240 15.11 -9.93 31.84
C LEU A 240 15.99 -10.47 30.69
N ALA A 241 16.73 -9.60 30.00
CA ALA A 241 17.67 -9.98 28.96
C ALA A 241 18.81 -10.87 29.50
N ALA A 242 19.33 -10.56 30.70
CA ALA A 242 20.34 -11.38 31.37
C ALA A 242 19.80 -12.78 31.76
N ALA A 243 18.49 -12.90 31.98
CA ALA A 243 17.80 -14.17 32.17
C ALA A 243 17.48 -14.91 30.85
N GLY A 244 17.83 -14.33 29.70
CA GLY A 244 17.61 -14.91 28.38
C GLY A 244 16.21 -14.68 27.81
N ILE A 245 15.46 -13.71 28.36
CA ILE A 245 14.14 -13.31 27.88
C ILE A 245 14.31 -12.23 26.81
N ASP A 246 13.73 -12.45 25.63
CA ASP A 246 13.79 -11.49 24.53
C ASP A 246 12.75 -10.39 24.74
N ILE A 247 13.19 -9.19 25.09
CA ILE A 247 12.28 -8.07 25.40
C ILE A 247 11.45 -7.63 24.20
N ALA A 248 11.96 -7.84 22.98
CA ALA A 248 11.23 -7.46 21.77
C ALA A 248 10.12 -8.46 21.42
N ARG A 249 10.17 -9.67 21.98
CA ARG A 249 9.29 -10.77 21.58
C ARG A 249 8.51 -11.38 22.73
N ASP A 250 9.08 -11.52 23.91
CA ASP A 250 8.50 -12.31 24.99
C ASP A 250 7.64 -11.49 25.95
N VAL A 251 7.88 -10.18 26.01
CA VAL A 251 7.21 -9.27 26.92
C VAL A 251 6.91 -7.94 26.25
N ILE A 252 5.88 -7.23 26.71
CA ILE A 252 5.58 -5.88 26.23
C ILE A 252 5.54 -4.95 27.44
N PRO A 253 6.51 -4.03 27.59
CA PRO A 253 6.51 -3.07 28.69
C PRO A 253 5.39 -2.05 28.49
N PHE A 254 4.72 -1.68 29.58
CA PHE A 254 3.72 -0.63 29.56
C PHE A 254 3.61 0.07 30.93
N MET A 255 3.02 1.26 30.92
CA MET A 255 2.77 2.01 32.16
C MET A 255 1.36 1.74 32.66
N ASP A 256 1.24 0.99 33.77
CA ASP A 256 -0.06 0.67 34.36
C ASP A 256 -0.60 1.86 35.15
N ARG A 257 -1.45 2.66 34.51
CA ARG A 257 -2.12 3.81 35.13
C ARG A 257 -3.06 3.40 36.28
N SER A 258 -3.59 2.17 36.28
CA SER A 258 -4.45 1.68 37.37
C SER A 258 -3.69 1.49 38.68
N THR A 259 -2.37 1.32 38.61
CA THR A 259 -1.48 1.19 39.78
C THR A 259 -0.71 2.47 40.08
N GLY A 260 -1.17 3.62 39.56
CA GLY A 260 -0.52 4.90 39.75
C GLY A 260 0.64 5.18 38.78
N GLY A 261 0.66 4.50 37.62
CA GLY A 261 1.69 4.68 36.61
C GLY A 261 2.98 3.94 36.96
N ARG A 262 2.87 2.71 37.48
CA ARG A 262 4.05 1.83 37.67
C ARG A 262 4.31 1.04 36.39
N LEU A 263 5.58 0.72 36.16
CA LEU A 263 5.96 -0.20 35.10
C LEU A 263 5.31 -1.57 35.31
N ALA A 264 4.80 -2.14 34.22
CA ALA A 264 4.34 -3.50 34.16
C ALA A 264 4.67 -4.12 32.79
N TYR A 265 4.59 -5.44 32.71
CA TYR A 265 4.81 -6.20 31.47
C TYR A 265 3.60 -7.05 31.13
N PHE A 266 3.20 -7.02 29.86
CA PHE A 266 2.37 -8.09 29.30
C PHE A 266 3.24 -9.29 28.97
N VAL A 267 2.78 -10.47 29.37
CA VAL A 267 3.50 -11.74 29.19
C VAL A 267 2.53 -12.84 28.80
N GLY A 268 3.02 -13.87 28.12
CA GLY A 268 2.24 -15.08 27.88
C GLY A 268 2.03 -15.90 29.16
N GLU A 269 0.94 -16.66 29.22
CA GLU A 269 0.60 -17.49 30.39
C GLU A 269 1.70 -18.49 30.76
N SER A 270 2.37 -19.07 29.75
CA SER A 270 3.48 -20.02 29.93
C SER A 270 4.69 -19.44 30.67
N ASP A 271 4.96 -18.15 30.47
CA ASP A 271 6.20 -17.51 30.89
C ASP A 271 6.00 -16.61 32.13
N ALA A 272 4.74 -16.31 32.47
CA ALA A 272 4.36 -15.38 33.53
C ALA A 272 5.06 -15.65 34.87
N ALA A 273 5.02 -16.90 35.35
CA ALA A 273 5.60 -17.25 36.64
C ALA A 273 7.14 -17.10 36.66
N THR A 274 7.80 -17.44 35.55
CA THR A 274 9.26 -17.32 35.43
C THR A 274 9.70 -15.86 35.39
N ILE A 275 9.00 -15.05 34.60
CA ILE A 275 9.26 -13.62 34.44
C ILE A 275 8.97 -12.89 35.76
N GLU A 276 7.83 -13.16 36.40
CA GLU A 276 7.48 -12.59 37.70
C GLU A 276 8.54 -12.91 38.75
N GLN A 277 8.96 -14.18 38.86
CA GLN A 277 9.99 -14.56 39.84
C GLN A 277 11.32 -13.87 39.56
N THR A 278 11.72 -13.73 38.29
CA THR A 278 12.97 -13.07 37.90
C THR A 278 12.96 -11.58 38.30
N LEU A 279 11.84 -10.90 38.07
CA LEU A 279 11.67 -9.50 38.48
C LEU A 279 11.61 -9.34 40.01
N VAL A 280 10.91 -10.24 40.71
CA VAL A 280 10.86 -10.24 42.18
C VAL A 280 12.24 -10.50 42.79
N ASP A 281 13.02 -11.42 42.24
CA ASP A 281 14.37 -11.74 42.73
C ASP A 281 15.33 -10.54 42.57
N ALA A 282 15.19 -9.77 41.49
CA ALA A 282 16.02 -8.60 41.22
C ALA A 282 15.57 -7.35 42.00
N PHE A 283 14.27 -7.09 42.09
CA PHE A 283 13.72 -5.81 42.56
C PHE A 283 12.96 -5.88 43.89
N GLY A 284 12.64 -7.08 44.39
CA GLY A 284 11.84 -7.27 45.59
C GLY A 284 10.47 -6.59 45.50
N ASP A 285 10.10 -5.82 46.53
CA ASP A 285 8.82 -5.10 46.59
C ASP A 285 8.65 -4.02 45.49
N ARG A 286 9.75 -3.64 44.82
CA ARG A 286 9.73 -2.70 43.70
C ARG A 286 9.51 -3.36 42.34
N ALA A 287 9.39 -4.69 42.29
CA ALA A 287 9.24 -5.40 41.03
C ALA A 287 8.14 -4.81 40.14
N PRO A 288 8.39 -4.67 38.82
CA PRO A 288 7.36 -4.33 37.86
C PRO A 288 6.18 -5.29 37.94
N GLY A 289 4.98 -4.79 37.68
CA GLY A 289 3.78 -5.62 37.65
C GLY A 289 3.79 -6.58 36.46
N ILE A 290 3.08 -7.71 36.58
CA ILE A 290 2.85 -8.63 35.47
C ILE A 290 1.36 -8.66 35.13
N ARG A 291 1.05 -8.58 33.83
CA ARG A 291 -0.26 -8.86 33.26
C ARG A 291 -0.14 -10.02 32.30
N VAL A 292 -0.90 -11.07 32.55
CA VAL A 292 -0.98 -12.20 31.61
C VAL A 292 -1.92 -11.82 30.48
N ALA A 293 -1.39 -11.78 29.26
CA ALA A 293 -2.18 -11.58 28.06
C ALA A 293 -2.78 -12.92 27.59
N PRO A 294 -3.99 -12.92 27.00
CA PRO A 294 -4.55 -14.11 26.35
C PRO A 294 -3.69 -14.61 25.18
N TRP A 295 -2.97 -13.69 24.54
CA TRP A 295 -2.05 -13.97 23.45
C TRP A 295 -0.61 -13.86 23.95
N ALA A 296 0.21 -14.87 23.65
CA ALA A 296 1.62 -14.82 23.97
C ALA A 296 2.32 -13.76 23.08
N PRO A 297 3.02 -12.77 23.65
CA PRO A 297 3.68 -11.72 22.87
C PRO A 297 4.58 -12.26 21.74
N ARG A 298 5.27 -13.39 21.99
CA ARG A 298 6.17 -13.98 20.99
C ARG A 298 5.40 -14.47 19.78
N ALA A 299 4.27 -15.15 20.01
CA ALA A 299 3.44 -15.65 18.92
C ALA A 299 2.84 -14.50 18.10
N VAL A 300 2.45 -13.40 18.75
CA VAL A 300 1.96 -12.19 18.06
C VAL A 300 3.06 -11.55 17.22
N ALA A 301 4.27 -11.39 17.77
CA ALA A 301 5.41 -10.83 17.04
C ALA A 301 5.81 -11.71 15.83
N GLU A 302 5.85 -13.03 16.01
CA GLU A 302 6.13 -13.97 14.93
C GLU A 302 5.03 -13.95 13.85
N ALA A 303 3.76 -13.83 14.24
CA ALA A 303 2.65 -13.68 13.30
C ALA A 303 2.77 -12.37 12.51
N GLN A 304 3.10 -11.25 13.18
CA GLN A 304 3.31 -9.97 12.52
C GLN A 304 4.45 -10.05 11.50
N ASP A 305 5.60 -10.61 11.89
CA ASP A 305 6.76 -10.83 11.01
C ASP A 305 6.37 -11.69 9.78
N ALA A 306 5.57 -12.74 9.98
CA ALA A 306 5.11 -13.62 8.92
C ALA A 306 4.11 -12.97 7.95
N LEU A 307 3.35 -11.96 8.41
CA LEU A 307 2.39 -11.22 7.60
C LEU A 307 3.03 -10.07 6.80
N MET A 308 4.23 -9.60 7.18
CA MET A 308 4.94 -8.53 6.47
C MET A 308 5.06 -8.74 4.94
N PRO A 309 5.30 -9.95 4.41
CA PRO A 309 5.34 -10.16 2.96
C PRO A 309 3.98 -10.02 2.25
N LEU A 310 2.87 -10.15 2.99
CA LEU A 310 1.51 -9.90 2.47
C LEU A 310 1.14 -8.42 2.51
N MET A 311 1.91 -7.62 3.26
CA MET A 311 1.71 -6.17 3.31
C MET A 311 2.19 -5.51 2.02
N GLY A 312 1.50 -4.45 1.65
CA GLY A 312 1.83 -3.67 0.47
C GLY A 312 1.05 -4.11 -0.78
N GLY A 313 1.19 -3.27 -1.82
CA GLY A 313 0.34 -3.29 -3.00
C GLY A 313 -0.39 -1.96 -3.15
N GLU A 314 -0.89 -1.70 -4.36
CA GLU A 314 -1.87 -0.64 -4.60
C GLU A 314 -3.06 -0.85 -3.65
N ARG A 315 -3.73 0.23 -3.22
CA ARG A 315 -4.90 0.19 -2.31
C ARG A 315 -6.13 -0.41 -2.99
N ARG A 316 -6.00 -1.64 -3.47
CA ARG A 316 -7.01 -2.46 -4.10
C ARG A 316 -7.74 -3.31 -3.06
N PRO A 317 -8.95 -3.82 -3.37
CA PRO A 317 -9.64 -4.74 -2.49
C PRO A 317 -8.76 -5.91 -2.05
N GLY A 318 -8.75 -6.18 -0.74
CA GLY A 318 -7.92 -7.18 -0.07
C GLY A 318 -6.51 -6.74 0.29
N ALA A 319 -6.07 -5.53 -0.06
CA ALA A 319 -4.73 -5.04 0.28
C ALA A 319 -4.60 -4.77 1.80
N ILE A 320 -3.51 -5.27 2.40
CA ILE A 320 -3.12 -4.97 3.78
C ILE A 320 -2.25 -3.72 3.76
N VAL A 321 -2.78 -2.62 4.31
CA VAL A 321 -2.14 -1.29 4.30
C VAL A 321 -1.56 -0.89 5.65
N GLU A 322 -1.98 -1.58 6.70
CA GLU A 322 -1.51 -1.35 8.06
C GLU A 322 -1.44 -2.67 8.81
N SER A 323 -0.43 -2.80 9.67
CA SER A 323 -0.30 -3.90 10.61
C SER A 323 0.18 -3.33 11.92
N THR A 324 -0.60 -3.50 12.98
CA THR A 324 -0.21 -3.12 14.33
C THR A 324 -0.17 -4.34 15.23
N GLY A 325 0.97 -4.49 15.91
CA GLY A 325 1.17 -5.46 16.98
C GLY A 325 0.97 -4.80 18.33
N GLY A 326 0.65 -5.60 19.34
CA GLY A 326 0.47 -5.13 20.71
C GLY A 326 0.26 -6.30 21.67
N PRO A 327 -0.28 -6.05 22.88
CA PRO A 327 -0.65 -7.11 23.82
C PRO A 327 -1.88 -7.94 23.39
N GLY A 328 -2.50 -7.57 22.27
CA GLY A 328 -3.60 -8.30 21.62
C GLY A 328 -3.13 -9.04 20.36
N PRO A 329 -4.07 -9.59 19.56
CA PRO A 329 -3.73 -10.16 18.26
C PRO A 329 -3.20 -9.07 17.32
N VAL A 330 -2.53 -9.48 16.24
CA VAL A 330 -2.12 -8.56 15.16
C VAL A 330 -3.38 -7.97 14.52
N ARG A 331 -3.46 -6.65 14.47
CA ARG A 331 -4.54 -5.93 13.79
C ARG A 331 -4.09 -5.57 12.39
N LEU A 332 -4.82 -6.07 11.38
CA LEU A 332 -4.56 -5.77 9.98
C LEU A 332 -5.56 -4.77 9.45
N GLY A 333 -5.09 -3.57 9.09
CA GLY A 333 -5.88 -2.62 8.30
C GLY A 333 -5.97 -3.11 6.86
N MET A 334 -7.17 -3.52 6.42
CA MET A 334 -7.37 -4.12 5.09
C MET A 334 -8.41 -3.35 4.29
N VAL A 335 -8.03 -2.91 3.09
CA VAL A 335 -8.93 -2.21 2.16
C VAL A 335 -9.92 -3.20 1.57
N ASP A 336 -11.23 -2.93 1.71
CA ASP A 336 -12.33 -3.77 1.19
C ASP A 336 -12.03 -5.28 1.25
N PRO A 337 -12.04 -5.89 2.45
CA PRO A 337 -11.58 -7.27 2.64
C PRO A 337 -12.21 -8.24 1.64
N THR A 338 -11.39 -9.10 1.05
CA THR A 338 -11.84 -10.15 0.13
C THR A 338 -11.63 -11.52 0.76
N ARG A 339 -12.42 -12.52 0.31
CA ARG A 339 -12.24 -13.92 0.75
C ARG A 339 -10.81 -14.41 0.51
N GLU A 340 -10.29 -14.14 -0.69
CA GLU A 340 -8.93 -14.54 -1.09
C GLU A 340 -7.86 -13.94 -0.17
N ALA A 341 -7.99 -12.65 0.18
CA ALA A 341 -7.05 -12.02 1.11
C ALA A 341 -7.15 -12.60 2.52
N LEU A 342 -8.36 -12.88 3.00
CA LEU A 342 -8.55 -13.53 4.30
C LEU A 342 -8.02 -14.98 4.33
N ASP A 343 -8.20 -15.73 3.25
CA ASP A 343 -7.65 -17.08 3.10
C ASP A 343 -6.11 -17.03 3.13
N ALA A 344 -5.48 -16.09 2.42
CA ALA A 344 -4.03 -15.90 2.43
C ALA A 344 -3.48 -15.58 3.83
N VAL A 345 -4.19 -14.76 4.61
CA VAL A 345 -3.84 -14.49 6.02
C VAL A 345 -3.95 -15.77 6.85
N ALA A 346 -5.06 -16.51 6.73
CA ALA A 346 -5.31 -17.73 7.49
C ALA A 346 -4.36 -18.88 7.15
N GLU A 347 -3.83 -18.92 5.92
CA GLU A 347 -2.81 -19.88 5.50
C GLU A 347 -1.41 -19.52 6.03
N THR A 348 -1.18 -18.24 6.36
CA THR A 348 0.14 -17.74 6.80
C THR A 348 0.33 -17.82 8.30
N VAL A 349 -0.72 -17.55 9.08
CA VAL A 349 -0.65 -17.51 10.55
C VAL A 349 -1.88 -18.14 11.18
N ASP A 350 -1.79 -18.47 12.48
CA ASP A 350 -2.96 -18.88 13.25
C ASP A 350 -3.98 -17.75 13.28
N ALA A 351 -5.22 -18.04 12.86
CA ALA A 351 -6.29 -17.05 12.77
C ALA A 351 -6.65 -16.44 14.14
N ASP A 352 -6.42 -17.16 15.24
CA ASP A 352 -6.66 -16.63 16.59
C ASP A 352 -5.65 -15.55 17.01
N LEU A 353 -4.54 -15.40 16.26
CA LEU A 353 -3.52 -14.37 16.46
C LEU A 353 -3.75 -13.12 15.61
N VAL A 354 -4.80 -13.08 14.79
CA VAL A 354 -5.06 -11.96 13.87
C VAL A 354 -6.52 -11.54 13.91
N CYS A 355 -6.74 -10.24 13.83
CA CYS A 355 -8.03 -9.69 13.43
C CYS A 355 -7.86 -8.66 12.31
N VAL A 356 -8.91 -8.45 11.53
CA VAL A 356 -8.91 -7.48 10.43
C VAL A 356 -9.76 -6.27 10.80
N GLU A 357 -9.19 -5.08 10.62
CA GLU A 357 -9.87 -3.80 10.69
C GLU A 357 -10.18 -3.34 9.26
N PRO A 358 -11.45 -3.44 8.82
CA PRO A 358 -11.82 -3.13 7.44
C PRO A 358 -11.75 -1.62 7.17
N ILE A 359 -11.12 -1.26 6.06
CA ILE A 359 -11.08 0.11 5.55
C ILE A 359 -11.90 0.13 4.26
N LEU A 360 -13.14 0.62 4.34
CA LEU A 360 -14.10 0.54 3.24
C LEU A 360 -13.85 1.66 2.22
N SER A 361 -13.65 1.32 0.95
CA SER A 361 -13.60 2.32 -0.11
C SER A 361 -14.98 2.96 -0.30
N GLY A 362 -15.00 4.26 -0.61
CA GLY A 362 -16.22 4.94 -1.09
C GLY A 362 -17.31 5.29 -0.06
N VAL A 363 -17.10 5.09 1.25
CA VAL A 363 -17.98 5.70 2.27
C VAL A 363 -17.35 7.00 2.74
N PRO A 364 -17.88 8.19 2.37
CA PRO A 364 -17.48 9.42 3.04
C PRO A 364 -17.81 9.28 4.53
N GLY A 365 -16.77 9.41 5.38
CA GLY A 365 -16.88 9.36 6.84
C GLY A 365 -17.72 10.48 7.43
#